data_AF-A0A3M9N126-F1
#
_entry.id   AF-A0A3M9N126-F1
#
_cell.length_a   1.000
_cell.length_b   1.000
_cell.length_c   1.000
_cell.angle_alpha   90.00
_cell.angle_beta   90.00
_cell.angle_gamma   90.00
#
_symmetry.space_group_name_H-M   'P 1'
#
loop_
_entity.id
_entity.type
_entity.pdbx_description
1 polymer ?
#
loop_
_entity_poly.entity_id
_entity_poly.type
_entity_poly.pdbx_seq_one_letter_code
_entity_poly.pdbx_strand_id
1 'polypeptide(L)'
;MFDQILDLVKQHVGNNPEVASTIPAGQVDAVHHEIANQVTHGLASQAASQGGVGGLMSMLQGGGTSSGNPITSAIAGGVVSTLGNKFGLPPAATGAIAAALPGLLQKFANKAADPNDHSITPDNISESISRMGAGGLGSLGNLGGLFK
;
A
#
# COMPACT_ATOMS: atom_id res chain seq x y z
N MET A 1 -10.09 1.58 -5.13
CA MET A 1 -9.03 1.88 -4.15
C MET A 1 -7.66 2.03 -4.81
N PHE A 2 -7.22 1.09 -5.64
CA PHE A 2 -5.90 1.13 -6.28
C PHE A 2 -5.58 2.47 -6.98
N ASP A 3 -6.50 2.98 -7.80
CA ASP A 3 -6.31 4.26 -8.51
C ASP A 3 -6.06 5.45 -7.57
N GLN A 4 -6.64 5.42 -6.37
CA GLN A 4 -6.44 6.47 -5.37
C GLN A 4 -5.05 6.38 -4.73
N ILE A 5 -4.56 5.16 -4.50
CA ILE A 5 -3.18 4.94 -4.06
C ILE A 5 -2.22 5.35 -5.17
N LEU A 6 -2.52 5.02 -6.43
CA LEU A 6 -1.73 5.46 -7.58
C LEU A 6 -1.67 6.98 -7.68
N ASP A 7 -2.78 7.68 -7.49
CA ASP A 7 -2.83 9.14 -7.46
C ASP A 7 -1.97 9.70 -6.32
N LEU A 8 -2.08 9.12 -5.11
CA LEU A 8 -1.22 9.48 -3.98
C LEU A 8 0.27 9.25 -4.27
N VAL A 9 0.62 8.14 -4.93
CA VAL A 9 2.01 7.85 -5.35
C VAL A 9 2.46 8.90 -6.36
N LYS A 10 1.68 9.15 -7.41
CA LYS A 10 2.00 10.15 -8.45
C LYS A 10 2.19 11.54 -7.84
N GLN A 11 1.32 11.92 -6.89
CA GLN A 11 1.45 13.18 -6.17
C GLN A 11 2.64 13.21 -5.21
N HIS A 12 2.95 12.13 -4.51
CA HIS A 12 4.00 12.14 -3.49
C HIS A 12 5.40 11.92 -4.08
N VAL A 13 5.52 11.03 -5.05
CA VAL A 13 6.76 10.71 -5.78
C VAL A 13 7.01 11.73 -6.88
N GLY A 14 5.99 12.08 -7.66
CA GLY A 14 6.12 13.03 -8.77
C GLY A 14 6.37 14.48 -8.33
N ASN A 15 5.84 14.90 -7.18
CA ASN A 15 6.15 16.23 -6.61
C ASN A 15 7.45 16.24 -5.80
N ASN A 16 8.14 15.10 -5.65
CA ASN A 16 9.44 15.04 -4.98
C ASN A 16 10.55 14.96 -6.05
N PRO A 17 11.24 16.07 -6.37
CA PRO A 17 12.24 16.09 -7.43
C PRO A 17 13.44 15.19 -7.12
N GLU A 18 13.77 14.96 -5.85
CA GLU A 18 14.83 14.03 -5.46
C GLU A 18 14.46 12.58 -5.80
N VAL A 19 13.19 12.20 -5.64
CA VAL A 19 12.73 10.86 -6.01
C VAL A 19 12.49 10.76 -7.52
N ALA A 20 11.83 11.74 -8.12
CA ALA A 20 11.50 11.75 -9.55
C ALA A 20 12.76 11.70 -10.43
N SER A 21 13.84 12.40 -10.04
CA SER A 21 15.12 12.38 -10.77
C SER A 21 15.84 11.02 -10.74
N THR A 22 15.49 10.15 -9.79
CA THR A 22 16.08 8.81 -9.66
C THR A 22 15.38 7.74 -10.50
N ILE A 23 14.20 8.07 -11.05
CA ILE A 23 13.40 7.18 -11.88
C ILE A 23 13.68 7.48 -13.37
N PRO A 24 14.05 6.48 -14.19
CA PRO A 24 14.20 6.68 -15.62
C PRO A 24 12.92 7.21 -16.26
N ALA A 25 13.01 8.25 -17.10
CA ALA A 25 11.85 8.93 -17.69
C ALA A 25 10.86 7.99 -18.42
N GLY A 26 11.37 6.91 -19.05
CA GLY A 26 10.54 5.89 -19.72
C GLY A 26 9.86 4.89 -18.79
N GLN A 27 10.16 4.91 -17.49
CA GLN A 27 9.65 3.95 -16.51
C GLN A 27 8.80 4.60 -15.41
N VAL A 28 8.66 5.93 -15.41
CA VAL A 28 7.97 6.69 -14.35
C VAL A 28 6.56 6.15 -14.06
N ASP A 29 5.73 5.98 -15.08
CA ASP A 29 4.37 5.48 -14.88
C ASP A 29 4.35 4.03 -14.37
N ALA A 30 5.21 3.17 -14.91
CA ALA A 30 5.32 1.77 -14.50
C ALA A 30 5.84 1.63 -13.06
N VAL A 31 6.80 2.46 -12.66
CA VAL A 31 7.32 2.52 -11.28
C VAL A 31 6.24 3.01 -10.33
N HIS A 32 5.50 4.08 -10.67
CA HIS A 32 4.38 4.55 -9.86
C HIS A 32 3.29 3.47 -9.71
N HIS A 33 2.96 2.78 -10.79
CA HIS A 33 2.00 1.67 -10.78
C HIS A 33 2.47 0.55 -9.85
N GLU A 34 3.75 0.17 -9.93
CA GLU A 34 4.30 -0.89 -9.07
C GLU A 34 4.36 -0.47 -7.60
N ILE A 35 4.76 0.77 -7.28
CA ILE A 35 4.72 1.28 -5.91
C ILE A 35 3.29 1.20 -5.38
N ALA A 36 2.31 1.70 -6.13
CA ALA A 36 0.90 1.63 -5.75
C ALA A 36 0.44 0.19 -5.53
N ASN A 37 0.94 -0.74 -6.36
CA ASN A 37 0.62 -2.15 -6.30
C ASN A 37 1.18 -2.77 -5.02
N GLN A 38 2.45 -2.53 -4.72
CA GLN A 38 3.12 -3.03 -3.50
C GLN A 38 2.51 -2.41 -2.24
N VAL A 39 2.17 -1.12 -2.25
CA VAL A 39 1.48 -0.46 -1.13
C VAL A 39 0.10 -1.09 -0.91
N THR A 40 -0.66 -1.30 -1.99
CA THR A 40 -1.99 -1.93 -1.92
C THR A 40 -1.91 -3.35 -1.35
N HIS A 41 -1.00 -4.17 -1.87
CA HIS A 41 -0.78 -5.55 -1.41
C HIS A 41 -0.28 -5.59 0.03
N GLY A 42 0.66 -4.71 0.39
CA GLY A 42 1.21 -4.64 1.73
C GLY A 42 0.17 -4.19 2.75
N LEU A 43 -0.64 -3.18 2.44
CA LEU A 43 -1.78 -2.78 3.27
C LEU A 43 -2.79 -3.92 3.43
N ALA A 44 -3.08 -4.66 2.36
CA ALA A 44 -4.01 -5.79 2.44
C ALA A 44 -3.48 -6.95 3.27
N SER A 45 -2.20 -7.29 3.11
CA SER A 45 -1.51 -8.29 3.91
C SER A 45 -1.49 -7.90 5.40
N GLN A 46 -1.24 -6.63 5.69
CA GLN A 46 -1.25 -6.13 7.06
C GLN A 46 -2.66 -6.09 7.64
N ALA A 47 -3.67 -5.66 6.89
CA ALA A 47 -5.05 -5.75 7.35
C ALA A 47 -5.47 -7.19 7.66
N ALA A 48 -5.13 -8.15 6.81
CA ALA A 48 -5.39 -9.56 7.10
C ALA A 48 -4.70 -10.02 8.40
N SER A 49 -3.47 -9.53 8.65
CA SER A 49 -2.68 -9.87 9.83
C SER A 49 -3.14 -9.15 11.12
N GLN A 50 -3.73 -7.96 11.01
CA GLN A 50 -4.14 -7.12 12.15
C GLN A 50 -5.63 -7.25 12.49
N GLY A 51 -6.33 -8.28 12.02
CA GLY A 51 -7.75 -8.49 12.32
C GLY A 51 -8.71 -7.65 11.47
N GLY A 52 -8.30 -7.32 10.24
CA GLY A 52 -9.08 -6.61 9.24
C GLY A 52 -8.75 -5.11 9.15
N VAL A 53 -9.64 -4.37 8.49
CA VAL A 53 -9.46 -2.92 8.25
C VAL A 53 -9.47 -2.12 9.55
N GLY A 54 -10.30 -2.49 10.51
CA GLY A 54 -10.37 -1.81 11.81
C GLY A 54 -9.03 -1.85 12.54
N GLY A 55 -8.41 -3.03 12.64
CA GLY A 55 -7.11 -3.18 13.29
C GLY A 55 -5.97 -2.51 12.52
N LEU A 56 -5.96 -2.60 11.18
CA LEU A 56 -5.03 -1.83 10.36
C LEU A 56 -5.15 -0.33 10.66
N MET A 57 -6.37 0.20 10.70
CA MET A 57 -6.62 1.62 10.91
C MET A 57 -6.24 2.06 12.32
N SER A 58 -6.55 1.26 13.34
CA SER A 58 -6.09 1.50 14.71
C SER A 58 -4.57 1.52 14.82
N MET A 59 -3.87 0.68 14.07
CA MET A 59 -2.41 0.65 14.07
C MET A 59 -1.81 1.86 13.32
N LEU A 60 -2.45 2.26 12.22
CA LEU A 60 -2.02 3.40 11.40
C LEU A 60 -2.28 4.74 12.11
N GLN A 61 -3.39 4.86 12.83
CA GLN A 61 -3.75 6.05 13.62
C GLN A 61 -3.09 6.07 15.01
N GLY A 62 -2.95 4.91 15.67
CA GLY A 62 -2.47 4.79 17.06
C GLY A 62 -0.98 4.51 17.22
N GLY A 63 -0.31 3.94 16.21
CA GLY A 63 1.13 3.61 16.22
C GLY A 63 1.99 4.50 15.31
N GLY A 64 1.36 5.43 14.58
CA GLY A 64 2.01 6.40 13.70
C GLY A 64 2.53 5.78 12.40
N THR A 65 2.39 6.50 11.29
CA THR A 65 2.96 6.12 9.98
C THR A 65 4.47 6.32 9.89
N SER A 66 5.12 6.68 11.01
CA SER A 66 6.56 6.91 11.14
C SER A 66 7.39 5.75 10.58
N SER A 67 8.60 6.06 10.11
CA SER A 67 9.53 5.10 9.49
C SER A 67 9.95 3.91 10.39
N GLY A 68 9.57 3.93 11.68
CA GLY A 68 9.76 2.81 12.62
C GLY A 68 8.55 1.87 12.75
N ASN A 69 7.41 2.15 12.09
CA ASN A 69 6.23 1.29 12.16
C ASN A 69 6.47 -0.01 11.37
N PRO A 70 6.20 -1.20 11.96
CA PRO A 70 6.37 -2.49 11.27
C PRO A 70 5.60 -2.59 9.95
N ILE A 71 4.43 -1.94 9.84
CA ILE A 71 3.64 -1.88 8.60
C ILE A 71 4.42 -1.12 7.52
N THR A 72 4.88 0.10 7.85
CA THR A 72 5.64 0.94 6.92
C THR A 72 6.91 0.24 6.46
N SER A 73 7.64 -0.40 7.38
CA SER A 73 8.86 -1.15 7.07
C SER A 73 8.60 -2.37 6.19
N ALA A 74 7.51 -3.11 6.43
CA ALA A 74 7.15 -4.27 5.59
C ALA A 74 6.81 -3.84 4.16
N ILE A 75 6.01 -2.77 4.02
CA ILE A 75 5.65 -2.22 2.70
C ILE A 75 6.90 -1.68 2.00
N ALA A 76 7.76 -0.95 2.73
CA ALA A 76 9.01 -0.42 2.20
C ALA A 76 9.94 -1.52 1.70
N GLY A 77 10.09 -2.61 2.46
CA GLY A 77 10.88 -3.76 2.03
C GLY A 77 10.38 -4.37 0.72
N GLY A 78 9.05 -4.52 0.58
CA GLY A 78 8.43 -5.00 -0.65
C GLY A 78 8.64 -4.07 -1.84
N VAL A 79 8.45 -2.76 -1.65
CA VAL A 79 8.69 -1.73 -2.68
C VAL A 79 10.16 -1.72 -3.11
N VAL A 80 11.09 -1.67 -2.17
CA VAL A 80 12.54 -1.65 -2.46
C VAL A 80 12.95 -2.89 -3.23
N SER A 81 12.49 -4.07 -2.78
CA SER A 81 12.79 -5.35 -3.43
C SER A 81 12.24 -5.39 -4.86
N THR A 82 10.97 -5.06 -5.07
CA THR A 82 10.35 -5.11 -6.40
C THR A 82 10.95 -4.06 -7.34
N LEU A 83 11.19 -2.84 -6.87
CA LEU A 83 11.77 -1.80 -7.72
C LEU A 83 13.23 -2.06 -8.10
N GLY A 84 14.02 -2.56 -7.15
CA GLY A 84 15.39 -2.99 -7.43
C GLY A 84 15.44 -4.16 -8.42
N ASN A 85 14.61 -5.18 -8.20
CA ASN A 85 14.66 -6.42 -8.99
C ASN A 85 13.98 -6.30 -10.35
N LYS A 86 12.82 -5.62 -10.42
CA LYS A 86 11.98 -5.55 -11.64
C LYS A 86 12.38 -4.41 -12.57
N PHE A 87 12.73 -3.26 -11.99
CA PHE A 87 13.08 -2.06 -12.75
C PHE A 87 14.58 -1.76 -12.76
N GLY A 88 15.38 -2.51 -11.99
CA GLY A 88 16.82 -2.28 -11.91
C GLY A 88 17.17 -0.95 -11.24
N LEU A 89 16.28 -0.40 -10.40
CA LEU A 89 16.52 0.89 -9.76
C LEU A 89 17.67 0.79 -8.74
N PRO A 90 18.56 1.81 -8.68
CA PRO A 90 19.67 1.79 -7.75
C PRO A 90 19.17 1.93 -6.29
N PRO A 91 19.95 1.47 -5.29
CA PRO A 91 19.58 1.56 -3.88
C PRO A 91 19.25 2.97 -3.39
N ALA A 92 19.87 4.00 -3.98
CA ALA A 92 19.56 5.39 -3.68
C ALA A 92 18.12 5.76 -4.11
N ALA A 93 17.68 5.31 -5.28
CA ALA A 93 16.33 5.54 -5.80
C ALA A 93 15.29 4.81 -4.95
N THR A 94 15.51 3.51 -4.72
CA THR A 94 14.59 2.68 -3.93
C THR A 94 14.53 3.13 -2.47
N GLY A 95 15.65 3.55 -1.91
CA GLY A 95 15.73 4.16 -0.57
C GLY A 95 14.97 5.48 -0.46
N ALA A 96 15.07 6.36 -1.46
CA ALA A 96 14.33 7.63 -1.48
C ALA A 96 12.81 7.39 -1.58
N ILE A 97 12.37 6.43 -2.40
CA ILE A 97 10.97 6.02 -2.50
C ILE A 97 10.49 5.42 -1.16
N ALA A 98 11.31 4.57 -0.54
CA ALA A 98 11.00 4.00 0.77
C ALA A 98 10.88 5.07 1.87
N ALA A 99 11.73 6.09 1.84
CA ALA A 99 11.67 7.23 2.76
C ALA A 99 10.41 8.09 2.56
N ALA A 100 9.81 8.08 1.36
CA ALA A 100 8.56 8.76 1.06
C ALA A 100 7.31 7.95 1.47
N LEU A 101 7.42 6.63 1.67
CA LEU A 101 6.28 5.79 2.07
C LEU A 101 5.59 6.22 3.38
N PRO A 102 6.29 6.59 4.46
CA PRO A 102 5.66 7.13 5.67
C PRO A 102 4.64 8.23 5.39
N GLY A 103 5.01 9.21 4.54
CA GLY A 103 4.16 10.34 4.18
C GLY A 103 2.97 9.93 3.30
N LEU A 104 3.17 8.96 2.41
CA LEU A 104 2.10 8.40 1.59
C LEU A 104 1.09 7.62 2.42
N LEU A 105 1.56 6.76 3.33
CA LEU A 105 0.72 6.01 4.26
C LEU A 105 -0.03 6.93 5.22
N GLN A 106 0.59 8.05 5.63
CA GLN A 106 -0.09 9.05 6.45
C GLN A 106 -1.25 9.70 5.70
N LYS A 107 -1.03 10.10 4.43
CA LYS A 107 -2.09 10.64 3.57
C LYS A 107 -3.20 9.62 3.36
N PHE A 108 -2.85 8.35 3.15
CA PHE A 108 -3.81 7.25 3.06
C PHE A 108 -4.65 7.12 4.34
N ALA A 109 -4.00 7.10 5.52
CA ALA A 109 -4.67 7.03 6.82
C ALA A 109 -5.65 8.19 7.03
N ASN A 110 -5.20 9.41 6.72
CA ASN A 110 -6.01 10.61 6.84
C ASN A 110 -7.24 10.55 5.92
N LYS A 111 -7.07 10.15 4.65
CA LYS A 111 -8.19 9.98 3.72
C LYS A 111 -9.18 8.92 4.21
N ALA A 112 -8.66 7.79 4.69
CA ALA A 112 -9.49 6.70 5.22
C ALA A 112 -10.26 7.05 6.50
N ALA A 113 -9.79 8.05 7.25
CA ALA A 113 -10.42 8.56 8.45
C ALA A 113 -11.29 9.81 8.20
N ASP A 114 -11.25 10.40 6.99
CA ASP A 114 -11.97 11.62 6.66
C ASP A 114 -13.41 11.29 6.24
N PRO A 115 -14.43 11.71 7.02
CA PRO A 115 -15.82 11.48 6.66
C PRO A 115 -16.28 12.22 5.39
N ASN A 116 -15.49 13.19 4.90
CA ASN A 116 -15.77 13.95 3.68
C ASN A 116 -15.01 13.41 2.46
N ASP A 117 -14.10 12.44 2.62
CA ASP A 117 -13.35 11.82 1.52
C ASP A 117 -13.88 10.41 1.24
N HIS A 118 -14.70 10.27 0.19
CA HIS A 118 -15.27 8.98 -0.22
C HIS A 118 -14.33 8.13 -1.09
N SER A 119 -13.11 8.62 -1.35
CA SER A 119 -12.18 7.97 -2.30
C SER A 119 -11.50 6.76 -1.67
N ILE A 120 -11.12 6.88 -0.40
CA ILE A 120 -10.52 5.81 0.40
C ILE A 120 -11.36 5.72 1.66
N THR A 121 -12.21 4.71 1.77
CA THR A 121 -13.06 4.48 2.94
C THR A 121 -12.76 3.11 3.54
N PRO A 122 -13.06 2.88 4.82
CA PRO A 122 -12.91 1.57 5.44
C PRO A 122 -13.64 0.47 4.66
N ASP A 123 -14.84 0.77 4.13
CA ASP A 123 -15.61 -0.14 3.27
C ASP A 123 -14.87 -0.48 1.96
N ASN A 124 -14.39 0.53 1.23
CA ASN A 124 -13.66 0.32 -0.03
C ASN A 124 -12.35 -0.46 0.17
N ILE A 125 -11.69 -0.23 1.31
CA ILE A 125 -10.50 -0.98 1.72
C ILE A 125 -10.89 -2.42 2.03
N SER A 126 -11.94 -2.63 2.83
CA SER A 126 -12.44 -3.96 3.18
C SER A 126 -12.82 -4.76 1.95
N GLU A 127 -13.52 -4.14 1.00
CA GLU A 127 -13.91 -4.76 -0.26
C GLU A 127 -12.68 -5.08 -1.12
N SER A 128 -11.71 -4.17 -1.22
CA SER A 128 -10.46 -4.43 -1.96
C SER A 128 -9.65 -5.57 -1.37
N ILE A 129 -9.53 -5.62 -0.04
CA ILE A 129 -8.85 -6.70 0.68
C ILE A 129 -9.63 -7.99 0.55
N SER A 130 -10.94 -7.95 0.69
CA SER A 130 -11.79 -9.12 0.52
C SER A 130 -11.66 -9.65 -0.90
N ARG A 131 -11.55 -8.80 -1.93
CA ARG A 131 -11.28 -9.24 -3.31
C ARG A 131 -9.89 -9.84 -3.49
N MET A 132 -8.86 -9.29 -2.85
CA MET A 132 -7.49 -9.86 -2.88
C MET A 132 -7.34 -11.14 -2.05
N GLY A 133 -8.00 -11.20 -0.89
CA GLY A 133 -7.95 -12.29 0.08
C GLY A 133 -8.96 -13.41 -0.18
N ALA A 134 -10.08 -13.12 -0.83
CA ALA A 134 -11.02 -14.14 -1.34
C ALA A 134 -10.40 -14.98 -2.46
N GLY A 135 -9.33 -14.49 -3.11
CA GLY A 135 -8.49 -15.28 -3.99
C GLY A 135 -7.51 -16.23 -3.28
N GLY A 136 -7.30 -16.08 -1.97
CA GLY A 136 -6.27 -16.82 -1.21
C GLY A 136 -6.77 -17.68 -0.06
N LEU A 137 -7.77 -17.24 0.71
CA LEU A 137 -8.20 -17.96 1.93
C LEU A 137 -9.72 -17.92 2.23
N GLY A 138 -10.51 -17.12 1.50
CA GLY A 138 -11.97 -17.02 1.70
C GLY A 138 -12.79 -18.17 1.09
N SER A 139 -12.23 -18.92 0.14
CA SER A 139 -12.92 -20.02 -0.55
C SER A 139 -12.70 -21.41 0.08
N LEU A 140 -12.31 -21.47 1.35
CA LEU A 140 -12.27 -22.73 2.13
C LEU A 140 -13.37 -22.79 3.21
N GLY A 141 -14.01 -21.66 3.53
CA GLY A 141 -15.08 -21.61 4.53
C GLY A 141 -16.43 -22.16 4.05
N ASN A 142 -16.63 -22.34 2.73
CA ASN A 142 -17.89 -22.83 2.16
C ASN A 142 -17.91 -24.33 1.84
N LEU A 143 -16.89 -25.10 2.27
CA LEU A 143 -16.86 -26.56 2.11
C LEU A 143 -17.46 -27.32 3.31
N GLY A 144 -17.90 -26.62 4.36
CA GLY A 144 -18.53 -27.23 5.54
C GLY A 144 -19.99 -27.69 5.35
N GLY A 145 -20.58 -27.51 4.17
CA GLY A 145 -22.01 -27.79 3.91
C GLY A 145 -22.33 -29.01 3.05
N LEU A 146 -21.34 -29.82 2.63
CA LEU A 146 -21.54 -30.87 1.61
C LEU A 146 -21.48 -32.32 2.11
N PHE A 147 -21.51 -32.54 3.43
CA PHE A 147 -21.72 -33.88 4.00
C PHE A 147 -22.97 -33.88 4.89
N LYS A 148 -24.12 -34.12 4.28
CA LYS A 148 -25.38 -34.50 4.95
C LYS A 148 -25.92 -35.79 4.34
#